data_AF-A0A6A5HJA0-F1
#
_entry.id   AF-A0A6A5HJA0-F1
#
_cell.length_a   1.000
_cell.length_b   1.000
_cell.length_c   1.000
_cell.angle_alpha   90.00
_cell.angle_beta   90.00
_cell.angle_gamma   90.00
#
_symmetry.space_group_name_H-M   'P 1'
#
loop_
_entity.id
_entity.type
_entity.pdbx_description
1 polymer ?
#
loop_
_entity_poly.entity_id
_entity_poly.type
_entity_poly.pdbx_seq_one_letter_code
_entity_poly.pdbx_strand_id
1 'polypeptide(L)'
;MFMLLKFFFIFLTLQPMIMTQPDLYSQFQTVPIPDVNSMYSRLNGYASYSRKLLKFDGNDPTADYTTTTWMNGCYLEFQAAGNASFVVFWENKNFMYCEAVTKVGNFVTPTFPIGNLRRVERFGPRCVWVP
;
A
#
# COMPACT_ATOMS: atom_id res chain seq x y z
N MET A 1 14.28 51.26 23.86
CA MET A 1 14.89 49.91 23.78
C MET A 1 13.80 48.86 23.57
N PHE A 2 13.17 48.87 22.38
CA PHE A 2 11.97 48.08 22.07
C PHE A 2 12.06 47.48 20.64
N MET A 3 13.26 47.08 20.23
CA MET A 3 13.55 46.64 18.85
C MET A 3 14.36 45.35 18.79
N LEU A 4 14.21 44.45 19.77
CA LEU A 4 14.92 43.16 19.79
C LEU A 4 14.02 41.93 19.91
N LEU A 5 12.69 42.10 20.00
CA LEU A 5 11.76 40.99 20.25
C LEU A 5 11.02 40.44 19.02
N LYS A 6 11.33 40.92 17.81
CA LYS A 6 10.63 40.49 16.58
C LYS A 6 11.41 39.51 15.70
N PHE A 7 12.69 39.26 15.99
CA PHE A 7 13.52 38.36 15.18
C PHE A 7 13.62 36.93 15.71
N PHE A 8 13.10 36.64 16.91
CA PHE A 8 13.21 35.30 17.50
C PHE A 8 12.15 34.30 17.02
N PHE A 9 11.11 34.76 16.31
CA PHE A 9 10.02 33.89 15.82
C PHE A 9 10.15 33.45 14.35
N ILE A 10 11.20 33.84 13.64
CA ILE A 10 11.36 33.52 12.21
C ILE A 10 12.25 32.27 11.99
N PHE A 11 12.97 31.79 13.01
CA PHE A 11 13.85 30.61 12.89
C PHE A 11 13.22 29.28 13.31
N LEU A 12 11.97 29.27 13.77
CA LEU A 12 11.30 28.05 14.28
C LEU A 12 10.36 27.36 13.28
N THR A 13 10.25 27.84 12.04
CA THR A 13 9.29 27.31 11.04
C THR A 13 9.93 26.57 9.87
N LEU A 14 11.26 26.37 9.86
CA LEU A 14 11.98 25.72 8.76
C LEU A 14 12.81 24.52 9.23
N GLN A 15 12.29 23.74 10.17
CA GLN A 15 12.67 22.33 10.17
C GLN A 15 11.84 21.68 9.07
N PRO A 16 12.41 21.24 7.94
CA PRO A 16 11.74 20.22 7.15
C PRO A 16 11.53 19.07 8.13
N MET A 17 10.27 18.88 8.56
CA MET A 17 9.88 17.61 9.12
C MET A 17 10.13 16.62 7.99
N ILE A 18 11.30 16.00 8.00
CA ILE A 18 11.48 14.70 7.39
C ILE A 18 10.57 13.83 8.25
N MET A 19 9.27 13.84 7.92
CA MET A 19 8.35 12.81 8.34
C MET A 19 8.94 11.55 7.72
N THR A 20 9.78 10.85 8.48
CA THR A 20 10.07 9.46 8.23
C THR A 20 8.70 8.79 8.32
N GLN A 21 7.99 8.68 7.19
CA GLN A 21 6.74 7.96 7.14
C GLN A 21 7.03 6.60 7.75
N PRO A 22 6.24 6.15 8.74
CA PRO A 22 6.43 4.83 9.30
C PRO A 22 6.47 3.82 8.15
N ASP A 23 7.51 2.99 8.11
CA ASP A 23 7.62 1.94 7.09
C ASP A 23 6.52 0.91 7.34
N LEU A 24 5.36 1.15 6.73
CA LEU A 24 4.20 0.29 6.86
C LEU A 24 4.47 -1.07 6.25
N TYR A 25 5.38 -1.14 5.27
CA TYR A 25 5.78 -2.38 4.60
C TYR A 25 6.12 -3.50 5.60
N SER A 26 6.89 -3.19 6.65
CA SER A 26 7.29 -4.17 7.68
C SER A 26 6.11 -4.83 8.44
N GLN A 27 4.94 -4.19 8.47
CA GLN A 27 3.74 -4.65 9.17
C GLN A 27 2.82 -5.52 8.32
N PHE A 28 3.17 -5.74 7.05
CA PHE A 28 2.41 -6.55 6.11
C PHE A 28 3.26 -7.68 5.60
N GLN A 29 2.73 -8.90 5.63
CA GLN A 29 3.40 -10.06 5.09
C GLN A 29 2.77 -10.45 3.74
N THR A 30 3.62 -10.87 2.81
CA THR A 30 3.15 -11.51 1.59
C THR A 30 2.48 -12.83 1.94
N VAL A 31 1.23 -13.00 1.50
CA VAL A 31 0.53 -14.27 1.63
C VAL A 31 1.27 -15.28 0.75
N PRO A 32 1.73 -16.42 1.28
CA PRO A 32 2.28 -17.47 0.44
C PRO A 32 1.20 -17.93 -0.55
N ILE A 33 1.47 -17.78 -1.85
CA ILE A 33 0.58 -18.22 -2.93
C ILE A 33 1.21 -19.49 -3.52
N PRO A 34 0.93 -20.69 -2.98
CA PRO A 34 1.46 -21.92 -3.55
C PRO A 34 0.87 -22.22 -4.93
N ASP A 35 -0.37 -21.77 -5.16
CA ASP A 35 -1.06 -21.83 -6.45
C ASP A 35 -1.85 -20.53 -6.66
N VAL A 36 -1.56 -19.87 -7.78
CA VAL A 36 -2.18 -18.58 -8.15
C VAL A 36 -3.67 -18.77 -8.40
N ASN A 37 -4.12 -19.90 -8.95
CA ASN A 37 -5.54 -20.17 -9.20
C ASN A 37 -6.34 -20.26 -7.90
N SER A 38 -5.80 -20.98 -6.91
CA SER A 38 -6.40 -21.10 -5.58
C SER A 38 -6.51 -19.74 -4.87
N MET A 39 -5.46 -18.91 -4.93
CA MET A 39 -5.54 -17.56 -4.34
C MET A 39 -6.55 -16.69 -5.10
N TYR A 40 -6.52 -16.70 -6.43
CA TYR A 40 -7.43 -15.92 -7.25
C TYR A 40 -8.90 -16.32 -7.03
N SER A 41 -9.18 -17.63 -6.94
CA SER A 41 -10.52 -18.14 -6.62
C SER A 41 -10.99 -17.68 -5.23
N ARG A 42 -10.09 -17.62 -4.24
CA ARG A 42 -10.39 -17.04 -2.92
C ARG A 42 -10.72 -15.56 -2.98
N LEU A 43 -10.07 -14.80 -3.87
CA LEU A 43 -10.33 -13.37 -4.03
C LEU A 43 -11.76 -13.07 -4.50
N ASN A 44 -12.49 -14.03 -5.09
CA ASN A 44 -13.91 -13.85 -5.42
C ASN A 44 -14.79 -13.56 -4.18
N GLY A 45 -14.34 -13.93 -2.99
CA GLY A 45 -15.02 -13.62 -1.73
C GLY A 45 -14.73 -12.22 -1.18
N TYR A 46 -14.02 -11.37 -1.93
CA TYR A 46 -13.57 -10.05 -1.47
C TYR A 46 -13.84 -8.98 -2.52
N ALA A 47 -14.18 -7.78 -2.06
CA ALA A 47 -14.38 -6.61 -2.92
C ALA A 47 -13.49 -5.45 -2.47
N SER A 48 -13.14 -4.57 -3.42
CA SER A 48 -12.43 -3.33 -3.15
C SER A 48 -13.17 -2.48 -2.12
N TYR A 49 -12.51 -2.10 -1.02
CA TYR A 49 -13.09 -1.29 0.05
C TYR A 49 -13.57 0.07 -0.46
N SER A 50 -12.66 0.83 -1.07
CA SER A 50 -12.93 2.19 -1.55
C SER A 50 -13.29 2.24 -3.04
N ARG A 51 -13.24 1.10 -3.74
CA ARG A 51 -13.24 1.01 -5.21
C ARG A 51 -12.11 1.84 -5.87
N LYS A 52 -11.15 2.27 -5.07
CA LYS A 52 -10.02 3.09 -5.49
C LYS A 52 -8.86 2.17 -5.80
N LEU A 53 -8.49 2.13 -7.07
CA LEU A 53 -7.24 1.52 -7.50
C LEU A 53 -6.15 2.57 -7.44
N LEU A 54 -5.24 2.43 -6.48
CA LEU A 54 -4.03 3.22 -6.49
C LEU A 54 -3.15 2.71 -7.63
N LYS A 55 -2.70 3.63 -8.47
CA LYS A 55 -1.97 3.37 -9.71
C LYS A 55 -0.54 3.88 -9.56
N PHE A 56 0.42 3.07 -9.96
CA PHE A 56 1.84 3.38 -10.00
C PHE A 56 2.35 3.10 -11.42
N ASP A 57 3.03 4.07 -12.02
CA ASP A 57 3.63 3.92 -13.34
C ASP A 57 5.08 3.51 -13.18
N GLY A 58 5.44 2.31 -13.64
CA GLY A 58 6.82 1.82 -13.55
C GLY A 58 7.84 2.68 -14.30
N ASN A 59 7.38 3.58 -15.18
CA ASN A 59 8.21 4.54 -15.90
C ASN A 59 8.20 5.94 -15.29
N ASP A 60 7.53 6.17 -14.16
CA ASP A 60 7.55 7.47 -13.48
C ASP A 60 8.94 7.72 -12.88
N PRO A 61 9.73 8.66 -13.42
CA PRO A 61 11.08 8.92 -12.94
C PRO A 61 11.09 9.66 -11.59
N THR A 62 9.93 10.13 -11.11
CA THR A 62 9.80 10.86 -9.84
C THR A 62 9.51 9.93 -8.67
N ALA A 63 9.12 8.68 -8.94
CA ALA A 63 8.84 7.68 -7.93
C ALA A 63 10.09 6.85 -7.61
N ASP A 64 10.37 6.70 -6.33
CA ASP A 64 11.41 5.78 -5.87
C ASP A 64 10.84 4.38 -5.68
N TYR A 65 10.94 3.56 -6.74
CA TYR A 65 10.58 2.14 -6.71
C TYR A 65 11.67 1.24 -6.12
N THR A 66 12.83 1.80 -5.74
CA THR A 66 13.93 1.03 -5.12
C THR A 66 13.70 0.81 -3.63
N THR A 67 12.93 1.68 -2.99
CA THR A 67 12.49 1.51 -1.60
C THR A 67 11.11 0.84 -1.53
N THR A 68 10.69 0.45 -0.32
CA THR A 68 9.37 -0.16 -0.09
C THR A 68 8.28 0.88 0.18
N THR A 69 8.66 2.15 0.30
CA THR A 69 7.77 3.24 0.69
C THR A 69 6.70 3.57 -0.36
N TRP A 70 6.93 3.25 -1.63
CA TRP A 70 5.92 3.44 -2.68
C TRP A 70 4.63 2.66 -2.42
N MET A 71 4.69 1.57 -1.64
CA MET A 71 3.51 0.78 -1.24
C MET A 71 2.72 1.40 -0.08
N ASN A 72 3.25 2.42 0.61
CA ASN A 72 2.61 3.01 1.81
C ASN A 72 1.17 3.46 1.57
N GLY A 73 0.87 4.00 0.39
CA GLY A 73 -0.49 4.39 0.02
C GLY A 73 -1.48 3.21 0.09
N CYS A 74 -1.06 2.02 -0.36
CA CYS A 74 -1.88 0.80 -0.32
C CYS A 74 -2.16 0.36 1.12
N TYR A 75 -1.15 0.44 1.99
CA TYR A 75 -1.28 0.07 3.39
C TYR A 75 -2.13 1.07 4.19
N LEU A 76 -2.07 2.36 3.84
CA LEU A 76 -2.95 3.37 4.41
C LEU A 76 -4.42 3.14 4.02
N GLU A 77 -4.71 2.77 2.77
CA GLU A 77 -6.07 2.38 2.36
C GLU A 77 -6.56 1.13 3.12
N PHE A 78 -5.68 0.15 3.35
CA PHE A 78 -6.00 -1.02 4.17
C PHE A 78 -6.36 -0.63 5.60
N GLN A 79 -5.56 0.22 6.24
CA GLN A 79 -5.83 0.70 7.59
C GLN A 79 -7.11 1.54 7.65
N ALA A 80 -7.35 2.39 6.66
CA ALA A 80 -8.55 3.22 6.55
C ALA A 80 -9.83 2.37 6.42
N ALA A 81 -9.75 1.21 5.77
CA ALA A 81 -10.87 0.29 5.66
C ALA A 81 -11.33 -0.27 7.03
N GLY A 82 -10.42 -0.43 7.98
CA GLY A 82 -10.68 -0.97 9.32
C GLY A 82 -11.02 -2.48 9.36
N ASN A 83 -11.60 -3.03 8.30
CA ASN A 83 -11.96 -4.45 8.16
C ASN A 83 -11.41 -5.11 6.87
N ALA A 84 -10.43 -4.48 6.21
CA ALA A 84 -9.76 -5.08 5.07
C ALA A 84 -9.05 -6.38 5.48
N SER A 85 -9.12 -7.38 4.61
CA SER A 85 -8.48 -8.67 4.80
C SER A 85 -7.15 -8.77 4.06
N PHE A 86 -7.07 -8.16 2.87
CA PHE A 86 -5.87 -8.17 2.05
C PHE A 86 -5.61 -6.81 1.40
N VAL A 87 -4.34 -6.58 1.05
CA VAL A 87 -3.93 -5.67 -0.01
C VAL A 87 -3.60 -6.53 -1.23
N VAL A 88 -4.24 -6.25 -2.36
CA VAL A 88 -4.01 -6.99 -3.60
C VAL A 88 -3.26 -6.08 -4.57
N PHE A 89 -2.19 -6.61 -5.14
CA PHE A 89 -1.37 -5.94 -6.15
C PHE A 89 -1.53 -6.62 -7.49
N TRP A 90 -1.81 -5.80 -8.49
CA TRP A 90 -2.04 -6.19 -9.87
C TRP A 90 -1.02 -5.52 -10.78
N GLU A 91 -0.48 -6.24 -11.74
CA GLU A 91 0.26 -5.65 -12.85
C GLU A 91 -0.62 -5.68 -14.09
N ASN A 92 -0.85 -4.53 -14.71
CA ASN A 92 -1.59 -4.43 -15.95
C ASN A 92 -0.90 -3.46 -16.90
N LYS A 93 -0.37 -4.00 -18.01
CA LYS A 93 0.50 -3.28 -18.94
C LYS A 93 1.72 -2.72 -18.20
N ASN A 94 1.92 -1.40 -18.24
CA ASN A 94 3.07 -0.73 -17.63
C ASN A 94 2.79 -0.19 -16.21
N PHE A 95 1.64 -0.56 -15.64
CA PHE A 95 1.20 -0.02 -14.38
C PHE A 95 1.06 -1.12 -13.33
N MET A 96 1.53 -0.81 -12.13
CA MET A 96 1.17 -1.53 -10.92
C MET A 96 -0.07 -0.87 -10.32
N TYR A 97 -1.03 -1.67 -9.91
CA TYR A 97 -2.21 -1.25 -9.19
C TYR A 97 -2.23 -1.92 -7.83
N CYS A 98 -2.79 -1.25 -6.84
CA CYS A 98 -3.15 -1.89 -5.58
C CYS A 98 -4.52 -1.46 -5.09
N GLU A 99 -5.12 -2.32 -4.29
CA GLU A 99 -6.37 -2.07 -3.59
C GLU A 99 -6.43 -2.83 -2.27
N ALA A 100 -7.07 -2.24 -1.27
CA ALA A 100 -7.47 -2.94 -0.06
C ALA A 100 -8.82 -3.61 -0.29
N VAL A 101 -8.93 -4.90 0.04
CA VAL A 101 -10.15 -5.68 -0.19
C VAL A 101 -10.74 -6.19 1.12
N THR A 102 -12.06 -6.13 1.21
CA THR A 102 -12.85 -6.57 2.36
C THR A 102 -13.68 -7.78 1.98
N LYS A 103 -13.93 -8.68 2.95
CA LYS A 103 -14.76 -9.87 2.71
C LYS A 103 -16.20 -9.45 2.42
N VAL A 104 -16.80 -10.05 1.41
CA VAL A 104 -18.20 -9.82 1.02
C VAL A 104 -19.04 -11.09 1.15
N GLY A 105 -20.35 -10.92 1.29
CA GLY A 105 -21.30 -12.03 1.44
C GLY A 105 -21.64 -12.74 0.13
N ASN A 106 -21.50 -12.05 -1.01
CA ASN A 106 -21.72 -12.60 -2.34
C ASN A 106 -20.40 -12.64 -3.11
N PHE A 107 -20.21 -13.67 -3.93
CA PHE A 107 -19.03 -13.72 -4.79
C PHE A 107 -19.07 -12.61 -5.83
N VAL A 108 -17.91 -11.98 -6.01
CA VAL A 108 -17.68 -10.93 -7.00
C VAL A 108 -16.53 -11.34 -7.90
N THR A 109 -16.52 -10.79 -9.12
CA THR A 109 -15.37 -10.94 -10.01
C THR A 109 -14.23 -10.05 -9.51
N PRO A 110 -13.00 -10.57 -9.32
CA PRO A 110 -11.84 -9.77 -8.98
C PRO A 110 -11.57 -8.69 -10.04
N THR A 111 -10.93 -7.60 -9.61
CA THR A 111 -10.77 -6.39 -10.42
C THR A 111 -10.05 -6.59 -11.75
N PHE A 112 -9.01 -7.43 -11.76
CA PHE A 112 -8.28 -7.79 -12.98
C PHE A 112 -8.25 -9.31 -13.17
N PRO A 113 -8.06 -9.80 -14.42
CA PRO A 113 -7.87 -11.22 -14.69
C PRO A 113 -6.70 -11.84 -13.90
N ILE A 114 -6.73 -13.16 -13.73
CA ILE A 114 -5.72 -13.90 -12.97
C ILE A 114 -4.28 -13.64 -13.42
N GLY A 115 -4.04 -13.47 -14.73
CA GLY A 115 -2.71 -13.21 -15.29
C GLY A 115 -2.09 -11.89 -14.83
N ASN A 116 -2.89 -10.99 -14.25
CA ASN A 116 -2.45 -9.71 -13.70
C ASN A 116 -2.13 -9.78 -12.21
N LEU A 117 -2.49 -10.87 -11.50
CA LEU A 117 -2.21 -11.00 -10.08
C LEU A 117 -0.70 -11.12 -9.86
N ARG A 118 -0.13 -10.27 -9.00
CA ARG A 118 1.30 -10.32 -8.65
C ARG A 118 1.57 -10.65 -7.21
N ARG A 119 0.79 -10.06 -6.32
CA ARG A 119 1.06 -10.16 -4.89
C ARG A 119 -0.23 -9.95 -4.12
N VAL A 120 -0.40 -10.73 -3.08
CA VAL A 120 -1.42 -10.52 -2.06
C VAL A 120 -0.70 -10.38 -0.74
N GLU A 121 -1.04 -9.35 0.02
CA GLU A 121 -0.48 -9.13 1.34
C GLU A 121 -1.59 -9.04 2.37
N ARG A 122 -1.26 -9.41 3.60
CA ARG A 122 -2.15 -9.31 4.75
C ARG A 122 -1.42 -8.63 5.89
N PHE A 123 -2.17 -8.06 6.82
CA PHE A 123 -1.60 -7.55 8.06
C PHE A 123 -0.89 -8.68 8.83
N GLY A 124 0.28 -8.35 9.36
CA GLY A 124 1.10 -9.25 10.17
C GLY A 124 2.58 -9.08 9.83
N PRO A 125 3.46 -9.39 10.78
CA PRO A 125 4.88 -9.11 10.64
C PRO A 125 5.45 -9.85 9.44
N ARG A 126 6.28 -9.17 8.65
CA ARG A 126 7.09 -9.86 7.64
C ARG A 126 7.96 -10.90 8.32
N CYS A 127 8.04 -12.08 7.70
CA CYS A 127 9.03 -13.07 8.10
C CYS A 127 10.42 -12.46 7.99
N VAL A 128 11.22 -12.56 9.04
CA VAL A 128 12.64 -12.24 8.98
C VAL A 128 13.28 -13.30 8.08
N TRP A 129 13.97 -12.87 7.03
CA TRP A 129 14.80 -13.80 6.26
C TRP A 129 15.93 -14.27 7.19
N VAL A 130 15.91 -15.55 7.56
CA VAL A 130 17.00 -16.18 8.29
C VAL A 130 17.88 -16.84 7.23
N PRO A 131 19.13 -16.37 7.04
CA PRO A 131 20.07 -16.91 6.05
C PRO A 131 20.36 -18.41 6.25
#